data_AF-A0A5F2HUD2-F1
#
_entry.id   AF-A0A5F2HUD2-F1
#
_cell.length_a   1.000
_cell.length_b   1.000
_cell.length_c   1.000
_cell.angle_alpha   90.00
_cell.angle_beta   90.00
_cell.angle_gamma   90.00
#
_symmetry.space_group_name_H-M   'P 1'
#
loop_
_entity.id
_entity.type
_entity.pdbx_description
1 polymer ?
#
loop_
_entity_poly.entity_id
_entity_poly.type
_entity_poly.pdbx_seq_one_letter_code
_entity_poly.pdbx_strand_id
1 'polypeptide(L)' 'KKLALLVGPEGGFSEDERRMLRALPFVSAIPLGPRILRADTAAVAALAVMQATVGDW' A
#
# COMPACT_ATOMS: atom_id res chain seq x y z
N LYS A 1 -5.85 0.83 17.02
CA LYS A 1 -6.13 1.66 15.82
C LYS A 1 -6.52 0.73 14.68
N LYS A 2 -7.46 1.10 13.80
CA LYS A 2 -7.80 0.27 12.63
C LYS A 2 -6.94 0.73 11.45
N LEU A 3 -6.20 -0.19 10.85
CA LEU A 3 -5.38 0.03 9.66
C LEU A 3 -5.84 -0.94 8.57
N ALA A 4 -5.70 -0.52 7.32
CA ALA A 4 -5.93 -1.37 6.16
C ALA A 4 -4.77 -1.18 5.19
N LEU A 5 -4.31 -2.27 4.60
CA LEU A 5 -3.34 -2.26 3.51
C LEU A 5 -4.08 -2.58 2.21
N LEU A 6 -3.92 -1.70 1.21
CA LEU A 6 -4.49 -1.87 -0.11
C LEU A 6 -3.35 -2.10 -1.12
N VAL A 7 -3.40 -3.22 -1.84
CA VAL A 7 -2.44 -3.57 -2.90
C VAL A 7 -3.23 -3.79 -4.19
N GLY A 8 -2.78 -3.17 -5.28
CA GLY A 8 -3.41 -3.29 -6.58
C GLY A 8 -3.11 -4.64 -7.28
N PRO A 9 -3.80 -4.93 -8.39
CA PRO A 9 -3.50 -6.10 -9.23
C PRO A 9 -2.14 -5.95 -9.95
N GLU A 10 -1.74 -6.94 -10.75
CA GLU A 10 -0.48 -6.94 -11.51
C GLU A 10 -0.31 -5.71 -12.41
N GLY A 11 -1.42 -5.21 -12.98
CA GLY A 11 -1.44 -3.98 -13.79
C GLY A 11 -1.41 -2.68 -12.97
N GLY A 12 -1.47 -2.77 -11.65
CA GLY A 12 -1.63 -1.65 -10.73
C GLY A 12 -3.01 -0.98 -10.84
N PHE A 13 -3.15 0.16 -10.17
CA PHE A 13 -4.33 1.02 -10.29
C PHE A 13 -4.25 1.86 -11.56
N SER A 14 -5.39 2.07 -12.21
CA SER A 14 -5.57 3.06 -13.26
C SER A 14 -5.35 4.49 -12.75
N GLU A 15 -5.16 5.45 -13.64
CA GLU A 15 -4.97 6.85 -13.24
C GLU A 15 -6.18 7.45 -12.51
N ASP A 16 -7.41 7.06 -12.89
CA ASP A 16 -8.62 7.51 -12.22
C ASP A 16 -8.77 6.90 -10.82
N GLU A 17 -8.47 5.61 -10.64
CA GLU A 17 -8.43 4.98 -9.32
C GLU A 17 -7.36 5.62 -8.43
N ARG A 18 -6.16 5.90 -8.96
CA ARG A 18 -5.10 6.60 -8.22
C ARG A 18 -5.55 7.99 -7.79
N ARG A 19 -6.23 8.74 -8.66
CA ARG A 19 -6.78 10.08 -8.35
C ARG A 19 -7.84 9.97 -7.26
N MET A 20 -8.76 9.01 -7.37
CA MET A 20 -9.79 8.75 -6.38
C MET A 20 -9.18 8.39 -5.01
N LEU A 21 -8.23 7.46 -4.97
CA LEU A 21 -7.56 7.04 -3.73
C LEU A 21 -6.84 8.21 -3.05
N ARG A 22 -6.13 9.05 -3.82
CA ARG A 22 -5.45 10.24 -3.27
C ARG A 22 -6.40 11.33 -2.77
N ALA A 23 -7.65 11.35 -3.21
CA ALA A 23 -8.65 12.31 -2.76
C ALA A 23 -9.32 11.92 -1.42
N LEU A 24 -9.15 10.67 -0.97
CA LEU A 24 -9.75 10.20 0.27
C LEU A 24 -8.89 10.63 1.49
N PRO A 25 -9.47 11.30 2.51
CA PRO A 25 -8.70 11.87 3.63
C PRO A 25 -8.08 10.81 4.55
N PHE A 26 -8.50 9.55 4.44
CA PHE A 26 -8.00 8.43 5.23
C PHE A 26 -7.04 7.50 4.47
N VAL A 27 -6.67 7.87 3.23
CA VAL A 27 -5.74 7.10 2.41
C VAL A 27 -4.39 7.82 2.34
N SER A 28 -3.32 7.07 2.61
CA SER A 28 -1.95 7.56 2.45
C SER A 28 -1.16 6.60 1.57
N ALA A 29 -0.55 7.13 0.51
CA ALA A 29 0.34 6.35 -0.34
C ALA A 29 1.71 6.20 0.33
N ILE A 30 2.30 5.00 0.25
CA ILE A 30 3.64 4.71 0.79
C ILE A 30 4.52 4.11 -0.31
N PRO A 31 5.80 4.52 -0.44
CA PRO A 31 6.75 3.86 -1.32
C PRO A 31 7.35 2.61 -0.65
N LEU A 32 7.70 1.59 -1.45
CA LEU A 32 8.41 0.37 -1.00
C LEU A 32 9.79 0.26 -1.64
N GLY A 33 10.60 1.31 -1.48
CA GLY A 33 11.92 1.41 -2.08
C GLY A 33 11.91 1.68 -3.60
N PRO A 34 13.07 1.53 -4.28
CA PRO A 34 13.24 1.99 -5.66
C PRO A 34 12.84 0.97 -6.74
N ARG A 35 12.50 -0.27 -6.37
CA ARG A 35 12.19 -1.35 -7.31
C ARG A 35 10.69 -1.59 -7.36
N ILE A 36 10.17 -1.85 -8.56
CA ILE A 36 8.78 -2.32 -8.73
C ILE A 36 8.68 -3.72 -8.14
N LEU A 37 7.78 -3.87 -7.18
CA LEU A 37 7.45 -5.16 -6.57
C LEU A 37 6.19 -5.71 -7.22
N ARG A 38 6.16 -7.03 -7.43
CA ARG A 38 4.91 -7.73 -7.75
C ARG A 38 3.94 -7.64 -6.57
N ALA A 39 2.64 -7.77 -6.84
CA ALA A 39 1.58 -7.59 -5.84
C ALA A 39 1.75 -8.48 -4.60
N ASP A 40 2.08 -9.76 -4.80
CA ASP A 40 2.40 -10.73 -3.74
C ASP A 40 3.53 -10.25 -2.81
N THR A 41 4.61 -9.76 -3.41
CA THR A 41 5.81 -9.29 -2.73
C THR A 41 5.56 -7.96 -2.01
N ALA A 42 4.84 -7.05 -2.66
CA ALA A 42 4.45 -5.76 -2.10
C ALA A 42 3.56 -5.94 -0.86
N ALA A 43 2.62 -6.88 -0.88
CA ALA A 43 1.73 -7.16 0.24
C ALA A 43 2.52 -7.60 1.49
N VAL A 44 3.41 -8.59 1.34
CA VAL A 44 4.22 -9.09 2.47
C VAL A 44 5.19 -8.01 2.97
N ALA A 45 5.87 -7.31 2.07
CA ALA A 45 6.83 -6.26 2.45
C ALA A 45 6.15 -5.08 3.17
N ALA A 46 5.02 -4.60 2.66
CA ALA A 46 4.27 -3.52 3.30
C ALA A 46 3.70 -3.95 4.66
N LEU A 47 3.14 -5.16 4.77
CA LEU A 47 2.62 -5.66 6.03
C LEU A 47 3.71 -5.77 7.09
N ALA A 48 4.90 -6.27 6.74
CA ALA A 48 6.03 -6.37 7.66
C ALA A 48 6.45 -4.99 8.22
N VAL A 49 6.60 -3.98 7.36
CA VAL A 49 6.96 -2.62 7.79
C VAL A 49 5.84 -1.97 8.59
N MET A 50 4.57 -2.15 8.19
CA MET A 50 3.42 -1.64 8.95
C MET A 50 3.36 -2.24 10.36
N GLN A 51 3.53 -3.56 10.49
CA GLN A 51 3.47 -4.22 11.80
C GLN A 51 4.62 -3.77 12.70
N ALA A 52 5.85 -3.70 12.18
CA ALA A 52 7.02 -3.27 12.95
C ALA A 52 7.02 -1.78 13.36
N THR A 53 6.18 -0.94 12.74
CA THR A 53 6.17 0.52 13.00
C THR A 53 4.95 0.99 13.77
N VAL A 54 3.77 0.44 13.49
CA VAL A 54 2.49 0.93 14.03
C VAL A 54 1.54 -0.20 14.42
N GLY A 55 1.99 -1.45 14.32
CA GLY A 55 1.20 -2.64 14.61
C GLY A 55 1.61 -3.33 15.91
N ASP A 56 1.58 -4.66 15.91
CA ASP A 56 1.76 -5.51 17.09
C ASP A 56 3.00 -6.42 17.05
N TRP A 57 3.95 -6.12 16.16
CA TRP A 57 5.27 -6.76 16.12
C TRP A 57 6.30 -6.06 17.01
#